data_AF-A0A816GF52-F1
#
_entry.id   AF-A0A816GF52-F1
#
_cell.length_a   1.000
_cell.length_b   1.000
_cell.length_c   1.000
_cell.angle_alpha   90.00
_cell.angle_beta   90.00
_cell.angle_gamma   90.00
#
_symmetry.space_group_name_H-M   'P 1'
#
loop_
_entity.id
_entity.type
_entity.pdbx_description
1 polymer ?
#
loop_
_entity_poly.entity_id
_entity_poly.type
_entity_poly.pdbx_seq_one_letter_code
_entity_poly.pdbx_strand_id
1 'polypeptide(L)'
;FGRMSAYAPEGLGFHCGLDWFDRSLAGRIYFFLLFVDVFFIPIIIVIYVNVYIQHTVYRLTHLKPSILLELRTDSNENSLRRHVSETLNEKETRRLLRLYEDRRFVLATSISVIIYMIAWAPYSIVALAQVFGDQFSLYNPWLMTTCAVLAKLSMITNPIIYGILLKGRIMMTLTLNMK
;
A
#
# COMPACT_ATOMS: atom_id res chain seq x y z
N PHE A 1 -1.69 -4.13 37.95
CA PHE A 1 -2.14 -4.27 36.54
C PHE A 1 -0.89 -4.30 35.66
N GLY A 2 -0.65 -5.42 34.97
CA GLY A 2 0.62 -5.71 34.29
C GLY A 2 0.81 -4.91 33.00
N ARG A 3 2.05 -4.46 32.75
CA ARG A 3 2.44 -3.78 31.50
C ARG A 3 2.46 -4.81 30.36
N MET A 4 1.94 -4.44 29.19
CA MET A 4 1.93 -5.32 28.00
C MET A 4 3.32 -5.41 27.33
N SER A 5 4.06 -4.30 27.30
CA SER A 5 5.48 -4.23 26.89
C SER A 5 6.04 -2.85 27.31
N ALA A 6 7.31 -2.59 27.02
CA ALA A 6 7.99 -1.31 27.27
C ALA A 6 8.88 -0.92 26.09
N TYR A 7 9.27 0.35 26.03
CA TYR A 7 10.34 0.82 25.14
C TYR A 7 11.66 0.87 25.91
N ALA A 8 12.72 0.36 25.31
CA ALA A 8 14.06 0.31 25.90
C ALA A 8 15.12 0.65 24.84
N PRO A 9 16.32 1.10 25.24
CA PRO A 9 17.45 1.24 24.32
C PRO A 9 17.74 -0.09 23.61
N GLU A 10 17.87 -0.07 22.28
CA GLU A 10 18.11 -1.26 21.46
C GLU A 10 19.46 -1.19 20.73
N GLY A 11 20.02 -2.37 20.41
CA GLY A 11 21.27 -2.48 19.66
C GLY A 11 22.45 -1.78 20.35
N LEU A 12 23.04 -0.79 19.66
CA LEU A 12 24.17 0.00 20.19
C LEU A 12 23.78 1.04 21.26
N GLY A 13 22.49 1.20 21.57
CA GLY A 13 22.02 2.02 22.69
C GLY A 13 21.83 3.50 22.40
N PHE A 14 22.04 3.97 21.16
CA PHE A 14 21.76 5.36 20.76
C PHE A 14 20.31 5.60 20.27
N HIS A 15 19.50 4.55 20.18
CA HIS A 15 18.10 4.61 19.78
C HIS A 15 17.25 3.67 20.64
N CYS A 16 15.96 3.97 20.75
CA CYS A 16 15.01 3.16 21.50
C CYS A 16 14.13 2.35 20.54
N GLY A 17 13.87 1.11 20.94
CA GLY A 17 12.93 0.20 20.30
C GLY A 17 12.01 -0.43 21.34
N LEU A 18 11.23 -1.42 20.91
CA LEU A 18 10.46 -2.22 21.86
C LEU A 18 11.41 -3.10 22.67
N ASP A 19 11.02 -3.41 23.90
CA ASP A 19 11.80 -4.29 24.77
C ASP A 19 11.58 -5.77 24.41
N TRP A 20 12.25 -6.22 23.35
CA TRP A 20 12.21 -7.61 22.87
C TRP A 20 12.84 -8.61 23.86
N PHE A 21 13.42 -8.12 24.97
CA PHE A 21 13.93 -8.94 26.06
C PHE A 21 12.87 -9.30 27.10
N ASP A 22 11.70 -8.65 27.07
CA ASP A 22 10.59 -9.00 27.95
C ASP A 22 10.10 -10.42 27.67
N ARG A 23 10.24 -11.29 28.68
CA ARG A 23 9.85 -12.70 28.63
C ARG A 23 8.46 -12.96 29.15
N SER A 24 7.76 -11.94 29.64
CA SER A 24 6.39 -12.07 30.11
C SER A 24 5.48 -12.63 29.01
N LEU A 25 4.48 -13.43 29.40
CA LEU A 25 3.49 -13.94 28.44
C LEU A 25 2.78 -12.79 27.71
N ALA A 26 2.51 -11.69 28.43
CA ALA A 26 1.92 -10.49 27.86
C ALA A 26 2.82 -9.87 26.78
N GLY A 27 4.13 -9.74 27.02
CA GLY A 27 5.12 -9.26 26.06
C GLY A 27 5.19 -10.14 24.81
N ARG A 28 5.29 -11.46 24.97
CA ARG A 28 5.35 -12.39 23.83
C ARG A 28 4.10 -12.34 22.96
N ILE A 29 2.90 -12.30 23.57
CA ILE A 29 1.64 -12.17 22.84
C ILE A 29 1.59 -10.83 22.11
N TYR A 30 1.98 -9.74 22.77
CA TYR A 30 2.03 -8.41 22.17
C TYR A 30 2.94 -8.38 20.93
N PHE A 31 4.15 -8.95 21.01
CA PHE A 31 5.07 -9.02 19.87
C PHE A 31 4.56 -9.88 18.72
N PHE A 32 3.95 -11.02 19.04
CA PHE A 32 3.37 -11.88 18.02
C PHE A 32 2.22 -11.17 17.29
N LEU A 33 1.32 -10.50 18.03
CA LEU A 33 0.23 -9.71 17.44
C LEU A 33 0.76 -8.55 16.59
N LEU A 34 1.75 -7.80 17.08
CA LEU A 34 2.40 -6.75 16.30
C LEU A 34 2.99 -7.28 14.99
N PHE A 35 3.67 -8.44 15.03
CA PHE A 35 4.21 -9.05 13.81
C PHE A 35 3.10 -9.43 12.83
N VAL A 36 2.03 -10.05 13.32
CA VAL A 36 0.89 -10.41 12.46
C VAL A 36 0.25 -9.16 11.86
N ASP A 37 0.00 -8.14 12.66
CA ASP A 37 -0.67 -6.92 12.23
C ASP A 37 0.19 -6.13 11.22
N VAL A 38 1.49 -6.01 11.46
CA VAL A 38 2.40 -5.25 10.58
C VAL A 38 2.60 -5.92 9.23
N PHE A 39 2.54 -7.25 9.16
CA PHE A 39 2.81 -7.97 7.91
C PHE A 39 1.52 -8.35 7.16
N PHE A 40 0.53 -8.94 7.83
CA PHE A 40 -0.61 -9.53 7.16
C PHE A 40 -1.69 -8.51 6.82
N ILE A 41 -1.99 -7.56 7.71
CA ILE A 41 -3.05 -6.57 7.46
C ILE A 41 -2.72 -5.72 6.22
N PRO A 42 -1.50 -5.14 6.06
CA PRO A 42 -1.16 -4.38 4.87
C PRO A 42 -1.22 -5.21 3.58
N ILE A 43 -0.75 -6.47 3.62
CA ILE A 43 -0.83 -7.37 2.46
C ILE A 43 -2.30 -7.59 2.05
N ILE A 44 -3.15 -7.93 3.01
CA ILE A 44 -4.57 -8.22 2.74
C ILE A 44 -5.25 -7.01 2.13
N ILE A 45 -5.01 -5.81 2.66
CA ILE A 45 -5.56 -4.56 2.13
C ILE A 45 -5.08 -4.32 0.69
N VAL A 46 -3.78 -4.47 0.42
CA VAL A 46 -3.21 -4.27 -0.92
C VAL A 46 -3.81 -5.26 -1.92
N ILE A 47 -3.93 -6.53 -1.56
CA ILE A 47 -4.54 -7.56 -2.41
C ILE A 47 -6.01 -7.20 -2.69
N TYR A 48 -6.78 -6.90 -1.66
CA TYR A 48 -8.20 -6.55 -1.79
C TYR A 48 -8.40 -5.36 -2.74
N VAL A 49 -7.66 -4.27 -2.53
CA VAL A 49 -7.77 -3.06 -3.35
C VAL A 49 -7.38 -3.33 -4.81
N ASN A 50 -6.30 -4.10 -5.05
CA ASN A 50 -5.88 -4.44 -6.42
C ASN A 50 -6.92 -5.29 -7.14
N VAL A 51 -7.49 -6.30 -6.47
CA VAL A 51 -8.56 -7.14 -7.04
C VAL A 51 -9.80 -6.29 -7.35
N TYR A 52 -10.20 -5.42 -6.42
CA TYR A 52 -11.34 -4.53 -6.61
C TYR A 52 -11.19 -3.60 -7.81
N ILE A 53 -10.02 -2.97 -7.97
CA ILE A 53 -9.74 -2.10 -9.12
C ILE A 53 -9.73 -2.89 -10.42
N GLN A 54 -9.05 -4.04 -10.45
CA GLN A 54 -8.98 -4.87 -11.65
C GLN A 54 -10.36 -5.37 -12.08
N HIS A 55 -11.18 -5.79 -11.12
CA HIS A 55 -12.57 -6.17 -11.37
C HIS A 55 -13.38 -4.99 -11.93
N THR A 56 -13.23 -3.79 -11.37
CA THR A 56 -13.92 -2.58 -11.85
C THR A 56 -13.51 -2.21 -13.27
N VAL A 57 -12.21 -2.27 -13.59
CA VAL A 57 -11.69 -2.03 -14.94
C VAL A 57 -12.24 -3.06 -15.91
N TYR A 58 -12.20 -4.35 -15.55
CA TYR A 58 -12.73 -5.44 -16.37
C TYR A 58 -14.22 -5.28 -16.67
N ARG A 59 -15.03 -4.90 -15.67
CA ARG A 59 -16.47 -4.67 -15.85
C ARG A 59 -16.74 -3.53 -16.82
N LEU A 60 -16.00 -2.43 -16.75
CA LEU A 60 -16.20 -1.27 -17.62
C LEU A 60 -15.71 -1.51 -19.05
N THR A 61 -14.61 -2.24 -19.24
CA THR A 61 -14.14 -2.59 -20.58
C THR A 61 -15.07 -3.61 -21.25
N HIS A 62 -15.66 -4.53 -20.50
CA HIS A 62 -16.56 -5.55 -21.04
C HIS A 62 -18.00 -5.07 -21.25
N LEU A 63 -18.52 -4.12 -20.45
CA LEU A 63 -19.88 -3.56 -20.67
C LEU A 63 -19.96 -2.61 -21.88
N LYS A 64 -18.83 -2.00 -22.27
CA LYS A 64 -18.77 -1.03 -23.36
C LYS A 64 -19.29 -1.54 -24.72
N PRO A 65 -18.93 -2.76 -25.19
CA PRO A 65 -19.44 -3.27 -26.46
C PRO A 65 -20.96 -3.52 -26.46
N SER A 66 -21.58 -3.90 -25.34
CA SER A 66 -23.01 -4.22 -25.29
C SER A 66 -23.90 -2.98 -25.34
N ILE A 67 -23.55 -1.89 -24.62
CA ILE A 67 -24.35 -0.65 -24.62
C ILE A 67 -24.30 0.04 -25.99
N LEU A 68 -23.14 0.04 -26.66
CA LEU A 68 -23.00 0.62 -28.00
C LEU A 68 -23.81 -0.16 -29.06
N LEU A 69 -23.99 -1.47 -28.87
CA LEU A 69 -24.83 -2.31 -29.73
C LEU A 69 -26.32 -2.07 -29.48
N GLU A 70 -26.77 -1.99 -28.22
CA GLU A 70 -28.18 -1.71 -27.87
C GLU A 70 -28.62 -0.31 -28.28
N LEU A 71 -27.75 0.69 -28.10
CA LEU A 71 -28.03 2.04 -28.59
C LEU A 71 -28.22 2.05 -30.11
N ARG A 72 -27.57 1.15 -30.86
CA ARG A 72 -27.67 1.07 -32.34
C ARG A 72 -29.01 0.53 -32.83
N THR A 73 -29.72 -0.23 -32.01
CA THR A 73 -30.97 -0.89 -32.41
C THR A 73 -32.23 -0.06 -32.19
N ASP A 74 -32.23 0.94 -31.30
CA ASP A 74 -33.41 1.79 -31.06
C ASP A 74 -33.40 3.04 -31.96
N SER A 75 -34.46 3.22 -32.75
CA SER A 75 -34.36 3.76 -34.12
C SER A 75 -35.28 4.94 -34.45
N ASN A 76 -35.40 5.97 -33.57
CA ASN A 76 -36.25 7.12 -33.96
C ASN A 76 -35.88 8.59 -33.60
N GLU A 77 -34.68 8.92 -33.11
CA GLU A 77 -34.24 10.35 -33.03
C GLU A 77 -32.72 10.52 -33.18
N ASN A 78 -32.25 10.86 -34.37
CA ASN A 78 -30.81 10.96 -34.67
C ASN A 78 -30.09 12.17 -34.03
N SER A 79 -30.81 13.24 -33.67
CA SER A 79 -30.27 14.43 -32.99
C SER A 79 -30.07 14.20 -31.49
N LEU A 80 -31.11 13.68 -30.81
CA LEU A 80 -31.03 13.33 -29.39
C LEU A 80 -30.00 12.23 -29.14
N ARG A 81 -29.93 11.23 -30.02
CA ARG A 81 -28.96 10.12 -29.94
C ARG A 81 -27.51 10.57 -30.05
N ARG A 82 -27.21 11.59 -30.88
CA ARG A 82 -25.87 12.19 -30.96
C ARG A 82 -25.50 12.88 -29.64
N HIS A 83 -26.40 13.69 -29.10
CA HIS A 83 -26.15 14.40 -27.85
C HIS A 83 -26.02 13.44 -26.64
N VAL A 84 -26.86 12.40 -26.57
CA VAL A 84 -26.76 11.35 -25.54
C VAL A 84 -25.48 10.53 -25.71
N SER A 85 -25.08 10.16 -26.93
CA SER A 85 -23.83 9.44 -27.20
C SER A 85 -22.60 10.27 -26.84
N GLU A 86 -22.59 11.57 -27.17
CA GLU A 86 -21.51 12.50 -26.80
C GLU A 86 -21.39 12.63 -25.27
N THR A 87 -22.52 12.84 -24.58
CA THR A 87 -22.52 12.99 -23.11
C THR A 87 -22.16 11.68 -22.38
N LEU A 88 -22.57 10.52 -22.89
CA LEU A 88 -22.15 9.21 -22.38
C LEU A 88 -20.66 8.97 -22.60
N ASN A 89 -20.16 9.20 -23.81
CA ASN A 89 -18.73 9.07 -24.12
C ASN A 89 -17.87 9.98 -23.24
N GLU A 90 -18.32 11.21 -22.96
CA GLU A 90 -17.60 12.16 -22.10
C GLU A 90 -17.57 11.68 -20.62
N LYS A 91 -18.71 11.21 -20.10
CA LYS A 91 -18.79 10.63 -18.73
C LYS A 91 -17.94 9.37 -18.59
N GLU A 92 -17.97 8.49 -19.58
CA GLU A 92 -17.17 7.26 -19.61
C GLU A 92 -15.67 7.54 -19.72
N THR A 93 -15.29 8.46 -20.61
CA THR A 93 -13.90 8.90 -20.74
C THR A 93 -13.38 9.45 -19.41
N ARG A 94 -14.19 10.27 -18.70
CA ARG A 94 -13.85 10.74 -17.35
C ARG A 94 -13.71 9.59 -16.34
N ARG A 95 -14.59 8.57 -16.37
CA ARG A 95 -14.50 7.40 -15.47
C ARG A 95 -13.24 6.57 -15.74
N LEU A 96 -12.91 6.32 -17.00
CA LEU A 96 -11.71 5.58 -17.39
C LEU A 96 -10.43 6.33 -16.99
N LEU A 97 -10.40 7.65 -17.17
CA LEU A 97 -9.29 8.48 -16.72
C LEU A 97 -9.10 8.39 -15.19
N ARG A 98 -10.18 8.50 -14.41
CA ARG A 98 -10.12 8.32 -12.94
C ARG A 98 -9.60 6.95 -12.54
N LEU A 99 -10.06 5.87 -13.17
CA LEU A 99 -9.57 4.52 -12.88
C LEU A 99 -8.10 4.31 -13.26
N TYR A 100 -7.64 4.94 -14.33
CA TYR A 100 -6.24 4.92 -14.69
C TYR A 100 -5.38 5.64 -13.64
N GLU A 101 -5.87 6.75 -13.08
CA GLU A 101 -5.24 7.44 -11.95
C GLU A 101 -5.24 6.58 -10.69
N ASP A 102 -6.38 6.00 -10.31
CA ASP A 102 -6.52 5.14 -9.14
C ASP A 102 -5.61 3.91 -9.25
N ARG A 103 -5.52 3.30 -10.45
CA ARG A 103 -4.61 2.17 -10.70
C ARG A 103 -3.15 2.56 -10.53
N ARG A 104 -2.74 3.75 -10.99
CA ARG A 104 -1.36 4.24 -10.81
C ARG A 104 -1.05 4.51 -9.34
N PHE A 105 -1.99 5.10 -8.61
CA PHE A 105 -1.87 5.32 -7.17
C PHE A 105 -1.73 3.98 -6.43
N VAL A 106 -2.62 3.02 -6.72
CA VAL A 106 -2.57 1.70 -6.09
C VAL A 106 -1.34 0.92 -6.46
N LEU A 107 -0.84 1.01 -7.70
CA LEU A 107 0.45 0.42 -8.08
C LEU A 107 1.59 1.02 -7.24
N ALA A 108 1.63 2.35 -7.11
CA ALA A 108 2.64 3.03 -6.31
C ALA A 108 2.58 2.61 -4.83
N THR A 109 1.39 2.55 -4.24
CA THR A 109 1.18 2.07 -2.87
C THR A 109 1.51 0.59 -2.71
N SER A 110 1.23 -0.24 -3.71
CA SER A 110 1.57 -1.67 -3.68
C SER A 110 3.10 -1.86 -3.67
N ILE A 111 3.81 -1.09 -4.50
CA ILE A 111 5.29 -1.11 -4.54
C ILE A 111 5.88 -0.63 -3.21
N SER A 112 5.35 0.46 -2.64
CA SER A 112 5.85 0.97 -1.35
C SER A 112 5.62 -0.02 -0.21
N VAL A 113 4.47 -0.70 -0.18
CA VAL A 113 4.20 -1.77 0.79
C VAL A 113 5.16 -2.93 0.60
N ILE A 114 5.45 -3.37 -0.62
CA ILE A 114 6.42 -4.46 -0.86
C ILE A 114 7.82 -4.08 -0.34
N ILE A 115 8.28 -2.85 -0.62
CA ILE A 115 9.58 -2.36 -0.14
C ILE A 115 9.61 -2.29 1.38
N TYR A 116 8.53 -1.79 2.01
CA TYR A 116 8.37 -1.79 3.47
C TYR A 116 8.54 -3.19 4.04
N MET A 117 7.87 -4.19 3.46
CA MET A 117 7.89 -5.57 3.94
C MET A 117 9.28 -6.20 3.83
N ILE A 118 9.98 -5.96 2.72
CA ILE A 118 11.36 -6.44 2.52
C ILE A 118 12.30 -5.76 3.52
N ALA A 119 12.15 -4.46 3.75
CA ALA A 119 13.03 -3.71 4.66
C ALA A 119 12.80 -4.07 6.14
N TRP A 120 11.56 -4.34 6.54
CA TRP A 120 11.18 -4.70 7.91
C TRP A 120 11.37 -6.18 8.23
N ALA A 121 11.41 -7.06 7.23
CA ALA A 121 11.55 -8.50 7.44
C ALA A 121 12.81 -8.88 8.24
N PRO A 122 14.04 -8.39 7.92
CA PRO A 122 15.24 -8.74 8.68
C PRO A 122 15.14 -8.35 10.16
N TYR A 123 14.63 -7.15 10.45
CA TYR A 123 14.44 -6.67 11.81
C TYR A 123 13.43 -7.53 12.58
N SER A 124 12.32 -7.86 11.93
CA SER A 124 11.24 -8.64 12.54
C SER A 124 11.66 -10.08 12.80
N ILE A 125 12.46 -10.68 11.90
CA ILE A 125 13.02 -12.02 12.10
C ILE A 125 13.98 -12.03 13.30
N VAL A 126 14.88 -11.04 13.41
CA VAL A 126 15.79 -10.93 14.56
C VAL A 126 15.01 -10.72 15.85
N ALA A 127 13.99 -9.85 15.84
CA ALA A 127 13.14 -9.60 16.98
C ALA A 127 12.36 -10.87 17.42
N LEU A 128 11.75 -11.60 16.49
CA LEU A 128 11.06 -12.86 16.79
C LEU A 128 12.02 -13.93 17.31
N ALA A 129 13.21 -14.06 16.70
CA ALA A 129 14.23 -14.98 17.15
C ALA A 129 14.70 -14.64 18.57
N GLN A 130 14.76 -13.36 18.92
CA GLN A 130 15.04 -12.94 20.29
C GLN A 130 13.89 -13.29 21.23
N VAL A 131 12.64 -12.99 20.88
CA VAL A 131 11.46 -13.24 21.75
C VAL A 131 11.21 -14.74 22.01
N PHE A 132 11.45 -15.60 21.02
CA PHE A 132 11.16 -17.04 21.10
C PHE A 132 12.38 -17.95 21.25
N GLY A 133 13.58 -17.51 20.86
CA GLY A 133 14.82 -18.28 20.97
C GLY A 133 15.65 -17.97 22.22
N ASP A 134 16.74 -18.72 22.41
CA ASP A 134 17.70 -18.51 23.50
C ASP A 134 18.48 -17.20 23.33
N GLN A 135 18.41 -16.34 24.35
CA GLN A 135 18.87 -14.93 24.27
C GLN A 135 20.35 -14.78 23.88
N PHE A 136 21.17 -15.77 24.23
CA PHE A 136 22.62 -15.69 24.13
C PHE A 136 23.19 -16.07 22.76
N SER A 137 22.48 -16.85 21.95
CA SER A 137 23.06 -17.37 20.70
C SER A 137 23.01 -16.37 19.54
N LEU A 138 22.21 -15.30 19.62
CA LEU A 138 21.92 -14.38 18.50
C LEU A 138 22.02 -12.90 18.87
N TYR A 139 22.42 -12.54 20.10
CA TYR A 139 22.57 -11.15 20.48
C TYR A 139 23.83 -10.53 19.85
N ASN A 140 23.64 -9.85 18.71
CA ASN A 140 24.65 -9.01 18.09
C ASN A 140 24.10 -7.57 17.95
N PRO A 141 24.58 -6.60 18.76
CA PRO A 141 24.11 -5.21 18.74
C PRO A 141 24.20 -4.52 17.37
N TRP A 142 25.22 -4.85 16.58
CA TRP A 142 25.43 -4.30 15.24
C TRP A 142 24.38 -4.80 14.26
N LEU A 143 24.03 -6.09 14.34
CA LEU A 143 23.00 -6.69 13.50
C LEU A 143 21.64 -6.07 13.79
N MET A 144 21.24 -5.97 15.07
CA MET A 144 19.98 -5.34 15.48
C MET A 144 19.89 -3.90 14.98
N THR A 145 20.95 -3.12 15.19
CA THR A 145 21.00 -1.71 14.77
C THR A 145 20.90 -1.58 13.25
N THR A 146 21.63 -2.42 12.50
CA THR A 146 21.61 -2.38 11.03
C THR A 146 20.24 -2.72 10.47
N CYS A 147 19.59 -3.76 11.00
CA CYS A 147 18.23 -4.13 10.61
C CYS A 147 17.21 -3.04 10.99
N ALA A 148 17.34 -2.42 12.17
CA ALA A 148 16.47 -1.34 12.62
C ALA A 148 16.59 -0.10 11.71
N VAL A 149 17.82 0.26 11.33
CA VAL A 149 18.08 1.38 10.41
C VAL A 149 17.52 1.08 9.02
N LEU A 150 17.77 -0.12 8.47
CA LEU A 150 17.22 -0.54 7.18
C LEU A 150 15.69 -0.46 7.15
N ALA A 151 15.03 -0.95 8.19
CA ALA A 151 13.59 -0.87 8.35
C ALA A 151 13.11 0.60 8.32
N LYS A 152 13.79 1.51 9.02
CA LYS A 152 13.43 2.93 9.05
C LYS A 152 13.69 3.65 7.72
N LEU A 153 14.71 3.25 6.96
CA LEU A 153 15.03 3.84 5.65
C LEU A 153 13.95 3.57 4.60
N SER A 154 13.12 2.54 4.76
CA SER A 154 12.00 2.26 3.85
C SER A 154 11.06 3.46 3.65
N MET A 155 10.91 4.31 4.67
CA MET A 155 10.05 5.50 4.62
C MET A 155 10.51 6.54 3.58
N ILE A 156 11.82 6.59 3.27
CA ILE A 156 12.39 7.51 2.29
C ILE A 156 11.99 7.14 0.86
N THR A 157 11.68 5.86 0.62
CA THR A 157 11.29 5.39 -0.71
C THR A 157 9.90 5.88 -1.11
N ASN A 158 9.00 6.13 -0.15
CA ASN A 158 7.61 6.49 -0.42
C ASN A 158 7.47 7.77 -1.27
N PRO A 159 8.06 8.93 -0.90
CA PRO A 159 7.98 10.13 -1.73
C PRO A 159 8.59 9.98 -3.12
N ILE A 160 9.66 9.18 -3.27
CA ILE A 160 10.32 8.93 -4.56
C ILE A 160 9.39 8.15 -5.49
N ILE A 161 8.79 7.07 -5.00
CA ILE A 161 7.84 6.23 -5.74
C ILE A 161 6.64 7.07 -6.18
N TYR A 162 6.06 7.85 -5.25
CA TYR A 162 4.94 8.72 -5.57
C TYR A 162 5.32 9.81 -6.58
N GLY A 163 6.49 10.42 -6.42
CA GLY A 163 7.01 11.46 -7.32
C GLY A 163 7.19 10.97 -8.75
N ILE A 164 7.66 9.73 -8.95
CA ILE A 164 7.86 9.15 -10.29
C ILE A 164 6.53 8.68 -10.88
N LEU A 165 5.72 7.95 -10.11
CA LEU A 165 4.52 7.29 -10.61
C LEU A 165 3.27 8.18 -10.68
N LEU A 166 3.19 9.25 -9.86
CA LEU A 166 2.07 10.22 -9.88
C LEU A 166 2.40 11.55 -10.56
N LYS A 167 3.63 11.73 -11.09
CA LYS A 167 4.11 12.96 -11.74
C LYS A 167 3.12 13.59 -12.74
N GLY A 168 2.37 12.75 -13.46
CA GLY A 168 1.40 13.19 -14.46
C GLY A 168 0.23 14.02 -13.91
N ARG A 169 -0.18 13.83 -12.65
CA ARG A 169 -1.32 14.54 -12.04
C ARG A 169 -0.92 15.94 -11.57
N ILE A 170 0.23 16.05 -10.92
CA ILE A 170 0.76 17.35 -10.42
C ILE A 170 1.02 18.30 -11.58
N MET A 171 1.63 17.82 -12.68
CA MET A 171 1.91 18.66 -13.84
C MET A 171 0.62 19.10 -14.55
N MET A 172 -0.37 18.21 -14.70
CA MET A 172 -1.62 18.54 -15.38
C MET A 172 -2.49 19.52 -14.57
N THR A 173 -2.57 19.35 -13.24
CA THR A 173 -3.27 20.29 -12.35
C THR A 173 -2.57 21.65 -12.26
N LEU A 174 -1.23 21.69 -12.21
CA LEU A 174 -0.48 22.95 -12.25
C LEU A 174 -0.64 23.68 -13.60
N THR A 175 -0.69 22.95 -14.71
CA THR A 175 -0.88 23.57 -16.04
C THR A 175 -2.31 24.11 -16.23
N LEU A 176 -3.31 23.49 -15.59
CA LEU A 176 -4.71 23.95 -15.60
C LEU A 176 -4.95 25.15 -14.67
N ASN A 177 -4.23 25.26 -13.55
CA ASN A 177 -4.33 26.41 -12.64
C ASN A 177 -3.47 27.62 -13.06
N MET A 178 -2.61 27.46 -14.08
CA MET A 178 -1.81 28.56 -14.65
C MET A 178 -2.36 29.10 -15.99
N LYS A 179 -3.51 28.61 -16.46
CA LYS A 179 -4.25 29.16 -17.60
C LYS A 179 -5.56 29.77 -17.11
#